data_AF-A0AAD6UW62-F1
#
_entry.id   AF-A0AAD6UW62-F1
#
_cell.length_a   1.000
_cell.length_b   1.000
_cell.length_c   1.000
_cell.angle_alpha   90.00
_cell.angle_beta   90.00
_cell.angle_gamma   90.00
#
_symmetry.space_group_name_H-M   'P 1'
#
loop_
_entity.id
_entity.type
_entity.pdbx_description
1 polymer ?
#
loop_
_entity_poly.entity_id
_entity_poly.type
_entity_poly.pdbx_seq_one_letter_code
_entity_poly.pdbx_strand_id
1 'polypeptide(L)'
;IMNVCRHWHVISSATPALWTRIELDLWNRRHFRSQLRLSGDLPLTVSIKKLNSCGAASRVLEHAGRIASLSVSGRDQYVLHFMHEMRRFAFPLLRSLVLHPAFEDDEDDNEGHGVMPPKLLGGRMPSLRELRVYRIKCPW
;
A
#
# COMPACT_ATOMS: atom_id res chain seq x y z
N ILE A 1 -18.75 -10.95 -2.16
CA ILE A 1 -18.76 -10.30 -3.48
C ILE A 1 -19.80 -10.99 -4.37
N MET A 2 -20.61 -10.16 -5.03
CA MET A 2 -21.45 -10.36 -6.23
C MET A 2 -22.25 -11.67 -6.37
N ASN A 3 -23.39 -11.72 -5.66
CA ASN A 3 -24.51 -12.63 -5.95
C ASN A 3 -25.51 -11.99 -6.94
N VAL A 4 -25.05 -11.41 -8.05
CA VAL A 4 -25.99 -10.84 -9.06
C VAL A 4 -26.59 -11.99 -9.88
N CYS A 5 -25.74 -12.80 -10.52
CA CYS A 5 -26.11 -14.11 -11.06
C CYS A 5 -24.85 -14.98 -11.24
N ARG A 6 -25.03 -16.29 -11.45
CA ARG A 6 -23.94 -17.26 -11.65
C ARG A 6 -22.98 -16.85 -12.79
N HIS A 7 -23.52 -16.26 -13.86
CA HIS A 7 -22.74 -15.85 -15.02
C HIS A 7 -21.74 -14.73 -14.70
N TRP A 8 -22.19 -13.68 -14.00
CA TRP A 8 -21.31 -12.59 -13.55
C TRP A 8 -20.24 -13.07 -12.57
N HIS A 9 -20.56 -14.03 -11.71
CA HIS A 9 -19.58 -14.64 -10.81
C HIS A 9 -18.47 -15.38 -11.58
N VAL A 10 -18.83 -16.11 -12.64
CA VAL A 10 -17.85 -16.81 -13.49
C VAL A 10 -16.96 -15.81 -14.24
N ILE A 11 -17.54 -14.80 -14.89
CA ILE A 11 -16.77 -13.78 -15.62
C ILE A 11 -15.81 -13.05 -14.69
N SER A 12 -16.30 -12.59 -13.54
CA SER A 12 -15.46 -11.86 -12.58
C SER A 12 -14.32 -12.74 -12.06
N SER A 13 -14.59 -14.00 -11.74
CA SER A 13 -13.54 -14.94 -11.28
C SER A 13 -12.52 -15.29 -12.37
N ALA A 14 -12.94 -15.30 -13.64
CA ALA A 14 -12.10 -15.66 -14.79
C ALA A 14 -11.30 -14.47 -15.36
N THR A 15 -11.49 -13.24 -14.86
CA THR A 15 -10.86 -12.03 -15.42
C THR A 15 -9.94 -11.35 -14.39
N PRO A 16 -8.65 -11.75 -14.31
CA PRO A 16 -7.72 -11.24 -13.29
C PRO A 16 -7.52 -9.72 -13.30
N ALA A 17 -7.62 -9.08 -14.46
CA ALA A 17 -7.45 -7.64 -14.61
C ALA A 17 -8.40 -6.82 -13.72
N LEU A 18 -9.61 -7.33 -13.45
CA LEU A 18 -10.61 -6.70 -12.58
C LEU A 18 -10.17 -6.62 -11.11
N TRP A 19 -9.16 -7.40 -10.72
CA TRP A 19 -8.73 -7.56 -9.33
C TRP A 19 -7.35 -6.95 -9.05
N THR A 20 -6.78 -6.24 -10.04
CA THR A 20 -5.47 -5.60 -9.92
C THR A 20 -5.47 -4.35 -9.04
N ARG A 21 -6.64 -3.72 -8.86
CA ARG A 21 -6.83 -2.57 -7.99
C ARG A 21 -7.40 -3.01 -6.64
N ILE A 22 -6.59 -2.91 -5.60
CA ILE A 22 -6.89 -3.33 -4.24
C ILE A 22 -7.02 -2.08 -3.38
N GLU A 23 -8.24 -1.80 -2.92
CA GLU A 23 -8.52 -0.70 -2.00
C GLU A 23 -8.91 -1.26 -0.63
N LEU A 24 -8.19 -0.84 0.40
CA LEU A 24 -8.34 -1.30 1.77
C LEU A 24 -8.61 -0.09 2.65
N ASP A 25 -9.89 0.21 2.92
CA ASP A 25 -10.25 1.34 3.81
C ASP A 25 -9.85 1.09 5.27
N LEU A 26 -9.77 -0.18 5.66
CA LEU A 26 -9.14 -0.70 6.86
C LEU A 26 -8.39 -1.97 6.46
N TRP A 27 -7.30 -2.28 7.15
CA TRP A 27 -6.55 -3.50 6.87
C TRP A 27 -7.42 -4.75 7.12
N ASN A 28 -7.78 -5.46 6.05
CA ASN A 28 -8.50 -6.72 6.11
C ASN A 28 -7.75 -7.81 5.33
N ARG A 29 -7.05 -8.67 6.08
CA ARG A 29 -6.22 -9.75 5.52
C ARG A 29 -7.00 -10.71 4.62
N ARG A 30 -8.26 -11.02 4.94
CA ARG A 30 -9.07 -11.96 4.15
C ARG A 30 -9.44 -11.35 2.80
N HIS A 31 -9.84 -10.07 2.81
CA HIS A 31 -10.16 -9.34 1.59
C HIS A 31 -8.94 -9.18 0.69
N PHE A 32 -7.81 -8.73 1.26
CA PHE A 32 -6.54 -8.60 0.55
C PHE A 32 -6.11 -9.91 -0.10
N ARG A 33 -6.12 -11.03 0.66
CA ARG A 33 -5.75 -12.36 0.14
C ARG A 33 -6.67 -12.83 -0.99
N SER A 34 -7.97 -12.55 -0.90
CA SER A 34 -8.91 -12.91 -1.96
C SER A 34 -8.64 -12.15 -3.25
N GLN A 35 -8.43 -10.83 -3.17
CA GLN A 35 -8.12 -10.02 -4.36
C GLN A 35 -6.77 -10.39 -4.96
N LEU A 36 -5.75 -10.62 -4.13
CA LEU A 36 -4.45 -11.14 -4.59
C LEU A 36 -4.59 -12.44 -5.37
N ARG A 37 -5.33 -13.41 -4.85
CA ARG A 37 -5.55 -14.69 -5.55
C ARG A 37 -6.22 -14.49 -6.91
N LEU A 38 -7.22 -13.61 -6.97
CA LEU A 38 -7.97 -13.35 -8.20
C LEU A 38 -7.18 -12.53 -9.22
N SER A 39 -6.24 -11.69 -8.77
CA SER A 39 -5.38 -10.88 -9.64
C SER A 39 -4.33 -11.69 -10.43
N GLY A 40 -4.14 -12.97 -10.13
CA GLY A 40 -3.13 -13.80 -10.78
C GLY A 40 -1.72 -13.27 -10.50
N ASP A 41 -0.91 -13.08 -11.55
CA ASP A 41 0.44 -12.50 -11.50
C ASP A 41 0.53 -11.06 -12.02
N LEU A 42 -0.62 -10.44 -12.31
CA LEU A 42 -0.66 -9.10 -12.88
C LEU A 42 -0.11 -8.03 -11.91
N PRO A 43 0.42 -6.91 -12.43
CA PRO A 43 0.83 -5.78 -11.62
C PRO A 43 -0.32 -5.19 -10.80
N LEU A 44 -0.02 -4.77 -9.58
CA LEU A 44 -1.01 -4.34 -8.59
C LEU A 44 -0.98 -2.84 -8.34
N THR A 45 -2.17 -2.28 -8.15
CA THR A 45 -2.40 -0.96 -7.57
C THR A 45 -2.99 -1.17 -6.18
N VAL A 46 -2.24 -0.85 -5.13
CA VAL A 46 -2.65 -1.07 -3.74
C VAL A 46 -2.84 0.27 -3.04
N SER A 47 -4.01 0.49 -2.47
CA SER A 47 -4.31 1.67 -1.64
C SER A 47 -4.79 1.20 -0.27
N ILE A 48 -4.02 1.52 0.77
CA ILE A 48 -4.38 1.25 2.17
C ILE A 48 -4.72 2.58 2.80
N LYS A 49 -5.97 2.76 3.19
CA LYS A 49 -6.41 3.89 4.01
C LYS A 49 -6.52 3.44 5.46
N LYS A 50 -6.39 4.41 6.38
CA LYS A 50 -6.54 4.20 7.83
C LYS A 50 -5.73 3.00 8.34
N LEU A 51 -4.46 2.92 7.92
CA LEU A 51 -3.52 1.91 8.38
C LEU A 51 -3.46 1.94 9.92
N ASN A 52 -3.82 0.83 10.55
CA ASN A 52 -4.03 0.72 11.99
C ASN A 52 -3.25 -0.45 12.63
N SER A 53 -2.39 -1.13 11.87
CA SER A 53 -1.65 -2.29 12.34
C SER A 53 -0.31 -2.44 11.62
N CYS A 54 0.77 -2.67 12.38
CA CYS A 54 2.10 -2.98 11.85
C CYS A 54 2.13 -4.27 11.01
N GLY A 55 1.24 -5.23 11.31
CA GLY A 55 1.18 -6.51 10.60
C GLY A 55 0.68 -6.41 9.16
N ALA A 56 0.09 -5.27 8.77
CA ALA A 56 -0.32 -5.02 7.40
C ALA A 56 0.87 -4.81 6.46
N ALA A 57 1.93 -4.16 6.94
CA ALA A 57 3.10 -3.83 6.14
C ALA A 57 3.76 -5.10 5.58
N SER A 58 4.18 -6.02 6.44
CA SER A 58 4.84 -7.26 6.00
C SER A 58 4.00 -8.05 4.99
N ARG A 59 2.69 -8.15 5.22
CA ARG A 59 1.77 -8.88 4.34
C ARG A 59 1.59 -8.26 2.96
N VAL A 60 1.55 -6.93 2.88
CA VAL A 60 1.47 -6.23 1.59
C VAL A 60 2.81 -6.32 0.87
N LEU A 61 3.89 -6.11 1.62
CA LEU A 61 5.25 -6.04 1.10
C LEU A 61 5.82 -7.40 0.69
N GLU A 62 5.29 -8.51 1.21
CA GLU A 62 5.50 -9.87 0.68
C GLU A 62 5.23 -9.96 -0.84
N HIS A 63 4.41 -9.04 -1.39
CA HIS A 63 4.07 -8.96 -2.81
C HIS A 63 4.75 -7.79 -3.56
N ALA A 64 5.78 -7.16 -2.98
CA ALA A 64 6.45 -5.98 -3.53
C ALA A 64 6.88 -6.11 -5.00
N GLY A 65 7.28 -7.31 -5.43
CA GLY A 65 7.67 -7.61 -6.82
C GLY A 65 6.58 -7.30 -7.86
N ARG A 66 5.31 -7.30 -7.45
CA ARG A 66 4.16 -7.07 -8.33
C ARG A 66 3.52 -5.69 -8.17
N ILE A 67 3.90 -4.93 -7.15
CA ILE A 67 3.25 -3.65 -6.85
C ILE A 67 3.76 -2.59 -7.82
N ALA A 68 2.88 -2.05 -8.65
CA ALA A 68 3.16 -0.98 -9.59
C ALA A 68 2.77 0.41 -9.04
N SER A 69 1.77 0.47 -8.17
CA SER A 69 1.35 1.69 -7.50
C SER A 69 0.98 1.38 -6.06
N LEU A 70 1.49 2.18 -5.11
CA LEU A 70 1.26 1.99 -3.69
C LEU A 70 0.87 3.31 -3.03
N SER A 71 -0.29 3.34 -2.40
CA SER A 71 -0.76 4.45 -1.57
C SER A 71 -1.01 3.95 -0.16
N VAL A 72 -0.43 4.61 0.84
CA VAL A 72 -0.61 4.25 2.25
C VAL A 72 -0.95 5.50 3.05
N SER A 73 -2.08 5.46 3.73
CA SER A 73 -2.47 6.46 4.72
C SER A 73 -2.94 5.84 6.02
N GLY A 74 -2.76 6.55 7.13
CA GLY A 74 -3.08 6.09 8.48
C GLY A 74 -2.23 6.83 9.51
N ARG A 75 -2.27 6.40 10.77
CA ARG A 75 -1.52 7.09 11.84
C ARG A 75 -0.01 7.05 11.58
N ASP A 76 0.68 8.11 11.99
CA ASP A 76 2.11 8.34 11.75
C ASP A 76 2.98 7.15 12.11
N GLN A 77 2.80 6.57 13.31
CA GLN A 77 3.60 5.43 13.75
C GLN A 77 3.48 4.22 12.83
N TYR A 78 2.30 3.99 12.23
CA TYR A 78 2.08 2.86 11.34
C TYR A 78 2.62 3.13 9.94
N VAL A 79 2.48 4.37 9.43
CA VAL A 79 3.06 4.77 8.15
C VAL A 79 4.59 4.74 8.22
N LEU A 80 5.19 5.26 9.30
CA LEU A 80 6.64 5.19 9.52
C LEU A 80 7.14 3.76 9.66
N HIS A 81 6.44 2.92 10.42
CA HIS A 81 6.74 1.49 10.49
C HIS A 81 6.66 0.83 9.09
N PHE A 82 5.63 1.17 8.31
CA PHE A 82 5.48 0.68 6.94
C PHE A 82 6.68 1.08 6.08
N MET A 83 7.11 2.35 6.12
CA MET A 83 8.30 2.83 5.41
C MET A 83 9.57 2.10 5.85
N HIS A 84 9.73 1.84 7.15
CA HIS A 84 10.86 1.05 7.65
C HIS A 84 10.89 -0.36 7.06
N GLU A 85 9.74 -1.02 7.00
CA GLU A 85 9.62 -2.36 6.42
C GLU A 85 9.87 -2.36 4.91
N MET A 86 9.46 -1.32 4.17
CA MET A 86 9.73 -1.20 2.73
C MET A 86 11.22 -1.34 2.40
N ARG A 87 12.12 -0.93 3.30
CA ARG A 87 13.58 -1.03 3.10
C ARG A 87 14.05 -2.48 2.94
N ARG A 88 13.26 -3.45 3.38
CA ARG A 88 13.59 -4.89 3.32
C ARG A 88 13.29 -5.50 1.96
N PHE A 89 12.44 -4.86 1.15
CA PHE A 89 11.95 -5.40 -0.11
C PHE A 89 12.47 -4.63 -1.32
N ALA A 90 12.44 -5.26 -2.49
CA ALA A 90 12.71 -4.62 -3.77
C ALA A 90 11.38 -4.41 -4.52
N PHE A 91 11.24 -3.26 -5.16
CA PHE A 91 10.05 -2.86 -5.90
C PHE A 91 10.40 -2.62 -7.37
N PRO A 92 10.65 -3.69 -8.16
CA PRO A 92 11.10 -3.55 -9.54
C PRO A 92 10.06 -2.86 -10.43
N LEU A 93 8.76 -2.98 -10.10
CA LEU A 93 7.66 -2.45 -10.91
C LEU A 93 7.03 -1.16 -10.37
N LEU A 94 7.40 -0.71 -9.17
CA LEU A 94 6.74 0.42 -8.51
C LEU A 94 7.04 1.72 -9.25
N ARG A 95 5.98 2.38 -9.73
CA ARG A 95 6.01 3.64 -10.48
C ARG A 95 5.47 4.81 -9.68
N SER A 96 4.49 4.58 -8.82
CA SER A 96 3.88 5.62 -7.98
C SER A 96 3.87 5.17 -6.51
N LEU A 97 4.42 6.01 -5.64
CA LEU A 97 4.43 5.83 -4.18
C LEU A 97 3.84 7.06 -3.51
N VAL A 98 2.76 6.86 -2.76
CA VAL A 98 2.08 7.88 -1.98
C VAL A 98 2.05 7.48 -0.51
N LEU A 99 2.59 8.34 0.34
CA LEU A 99 2.66 8.14 1.79
C LEU A 99 2.02 9.35 2.48
N HIS A 100 0.90 9.12 3.16
CA HIS A 100 0.09 10.16 3.76
C HIS A 100 -0.24 9.82 5.21
N PRO A 101 0.63 10.17 6.17
CA PRO A 101 0.30 10.13 7.58
C PRO A 101 -0.94 11.01 7.81
N ALA A 102 -1.99 10.41 8.36
CA ALA A 102 -3.23 11.09 8.67
C ALA A 102 -3.29 11.29 10.20
N PHE A 103 -3.59 12.52 10.60
CA PHE A 103 -3.98 12.84 11.96
C PHE A 103 -5.42 12.35 12.11
N GLU A 104 -5.69 11.54 13.12
CA GLU A 104 -7.04 11.56 13.69
C GLU A 104 -7.20 12.96 14.30
N ASP A 105 -8.38 13.56 14.17
CA ASP A 105 -8.74 14.96 14.40
C ASP A 105 -8.51 15.49 15.84
N ASP A 106 -7.47 15.05 16.53
CA ASP A 106 -7.08 15.54 17.84
C ASP A 106 -6.28 16.83 17.64
N GLU A 107 -6.85 17.93 18.13
CA GLU A 107 -6.33 19.31 18.17
C GLU A 107 -5.04 19.47 18.99
N ASP A 108 -4.21 18.43 19.09
CA ASP A 108 -3.01 18.44 19.90
C ASP A 108 -1.81 18.87 19.03
N ASP A 109 -1.46 20.15 19.14
CA ASP A 109 -0.39 20.89 18.45
C ASP A 109 1.03 20.33 18.69
N ASN A 110 1.17 19.10 19.15
CA ASN A 110 2.47 18.46 19.31
C ASN A 110 2.93 17.88 17.96
N GLU A 111 3.59 18.74 17.19
CA GLU A 111 4.25 18.52 15.89
C GLU A 111 5.31 17.40 15.92
N GLY A 112 4.88 16.16 16.14
CA GLY A 112 5.67 14.96 15.95
C GLY A 112 5.85 14.66 14.47
N HIS A 113 6.56 15.51 13.73
CA HIS A 113 6.84 15.23 12.32
C HIS A 113 7.68 13.96 12.19
N GLY A 114 7.08 12.89 11.67
CA GLY A 114 7.82 11.70 11.27
C GLY A 114 8.97 12.07 10.33
N VAL A 115 10.15 11.51 10.56
CA VAL A 115 11.31 11.65 9.67
C VAL A 115 11.33 10.45 8.72
N MET A 116 11.49 10.73 7.42
CA MET A 116 11.61 9.68 6.42
C MET A 116 12.86 8.82 6.71
N PRO A 117 12.74 7.49 6.78
CA PRO A 117 13.90 6.64 7.00
C PRO A 117 14.97 6.89 5.93
N PRO A 118 16.25 7.05 6.32
CA PRO A 118 17.32 7.27 5.35
C PRO A 118 17.41 6.09 4.39
N LYS A 119 17.77 6.34 3.12
CA LYS A 119 17.92 5.29 2.10
C LYS A 119 16.64 4.52 1.75
N LEU A 120 15.43 5.06 2.02
CA LEU A 120 14.19 4.45 1.54
C LEU A 120 14.25 4.22 0.01
N LEU A 121 14.80 5.19 -0.72
CA LEU A 121 14.94 5.19 -2.17
C LEU A 121 16.28 4.61 -2.66
N GLY A 122 17.06 3.92 -1.82
CA GLY A 122 18.44 3.51 -2.10
C GLY A 122 18.62 2.46 -3.21
N GLY A 123 18.12 2.71 -4.41
CA GLY A 123 18.23 1.85 -5.60
C GLY A 123 17.21 0.71 -5.69
N ARG A 124 16.32 0.55 -4.70
CA ARG A 124 15.38 -0.58 -4.63
C ARG A 124 14.07 -0.38 -5.40
N MET A 125 13.88 0.81 -5.98
CA MET A 125 12.68 1.20 -6.71
C MET A 125 13.07 1.80 -8.07
N PRO A 126 13.70 1.01 -8.97
CA PRO A 126 14.31 1.53 -10.20
C PRO A 126 13.28 2.12 -11.17
N SER A 127 12.01 1.72 -11.05
CA SER A 127 10.92 2.17 -11.92
C SER A 127 10.14 3.36 -11.34
N LEU A 128 10.54 3.91 -10.18
CA LEU A 128 9.77 4.94 -9.49
C LEU A 128 9.78 6.24 -10.30
N ARG A 129 8.58 6.76 -10.62
CA ARG A 129 8.37 7.98 -11.39
C ARG A 129 7.70 9.08 -10.58
N GLU A 130 6.90 8.67 -9.61
CA GLU A 130 6.11 9.55 -8.78
C GLU A 130 6.28 9.18 -7.31
N LEU A 131 6.72 10.16 -6.52
CA LEU A 131 6.84 10.07 -5.08
C LEU A 131 6.09 11.24 -4.46
N ARG A 132 5.07 10.93 -3.65
CA ARG A 132 4.34 11.92 -2.87
C ARG A 132 4.42 11.52 -1.41
N VAL A 133 5.07 12.37 -0.61
CA VAL A 133 5.19 12.18 0.82
C VAL A 133 4.61 13.42 1.49
N TYR A 134 3.63 13.23 2.35
CA TYR A 134 2.95 14.32 3.03
C TYR A 134 3.38 14.37 4.49
N ARG A 135 3.60 15.57 5.03
CA ARG A 135 3.83 15.82 6.46
C ARG A 135 5.00 15.02 7.09
N ILE A 136 5.92 14.50 6.28
CA ILE A 136 7.13 13.80 6.72
C ILE A 136 8.33 14.69 6.40
N LYS A 137 9.21 14.88 7.38
CA LYS A 137 10.48 15.57 7.17
C LYS A 137 11.40 14.69 6.34
N CYS A 138 11.81 15.19 5.19
CA CYS A 138 12.80 14.55 4.34
C CYS A 138 14.20 14.93 4.84
N PRO A 139 15.07 13.96 5.19
CA PRO A 139 16.37 14.25 5.81
C PRO A 139 17.48 14.65 4.81
N TRP A 140 17.14 15.15 3.62
CA TRP A 140 18.09 15.48 2.54
C TRP A 140 18.02 16.95 2.13
#